data_AF-A0A2G6NW92-F1
#
_entry.id   AF-A0A2G6NW92-F1
#
_cell.length_a   1.000
_cell.length_b   1.000
_cell.length_c   1.000
_cell.angle_alpha   90.00
_cell.angle_beta   90.00
_cell.angle_gamma   90.00
#
_symmetry.space_group_name_H-M   'P 1'
#
loop_
_entity.id
_entity.type
_entity.pdbx_description
1 polymer ?
#
loop_
_entity_poly.entity_id
_entity_poly.type
_entity_poly.pdbx_seq_one_letter_code
_entity_poly.pdbx_strand_id
1 'polypeptide(L)' 'MLSMTGFGNGEKTVGPVTVTVELRSVNHRFLDVGLKLSGS' A
#
# COMPACT_ATOMS: atom_id res chain seq x y z
N MET A 1 -24.32 6.05 2.00
CA MET A 1 -23.21 6.25 2.96
C MET A 1 -21.93 6.05 2.16
N LEU A 2 -21.24 7.12 1.77
CA LEU A 2 -19.98 7.01 1.03
C LEU A 2 -18.87 6.78 2.05
N SER A 3 -18.15 5.66 1.93
CA SER A 3 -16.97 5.40 2.74
C SER A 3 -15.91 6.45 2.42
N MET A 4 -15.50 7.25 3.40
CA MET A 4 -14.36 8.16 3.29
C MET A 4 -13.00 7.43 3.39
N THR A 5 -13.04 6.09 3.44
CA THR A 5 -11.83 5.27 3.49
C THR A 5 -11.45 4.79 2.10
N GLY A 6 -10.29 5.24 1.62
CA GLY A 6 -9.63 4.71 0.43
C GLY A 6 -8.72 3.55 0.79
N PHE A 7 -8.76 2.50 -0.03
CA PHE A 7 -7.86 1.35 0.05
C PHE A 7 -7.12 1.21 -1.27
N GLY A 8 -5.84 0.85 -1.22
CA GLY A 8 -5.04 0.54 -2.40
C GLY A 8 -4.02 -0.53 -2.11
N ASN A 9 -3.79 -1.42 -3.08
CA ASN A 9 -2.69 -2.37 -3.05
C ASN A 9 -1.90 -2.25 -4.36
N GLY A 10 -0.59 -2.43 -4.28
CA GLY A 10 0.30 -2.46 -5.43
C GLY A 10 1.45 -3.40 -5.19
N GLU A 11 1.76 -4.23 -6.18
CA GLU A 11 2.92 -5.10 -6.15
C GLU A 11 3.75 -4.85 -7.41
N LYS A 12 5.07 -4.75 -7.22
CA LYS A 12 5.99 -4.58 -8.33
C LYS A 12 7.27 -5.36 -8.08
N THR A 13 7.64 -6.15 -9.07
CA THR A 13 8.94 -6.81 -9.13
C THR A 13 9.90 -5.97 -9.97
N VAL A 14 11.09 -5.72 -9.42
CA VAL A 14 12.20 -5.06 -10.11
C VAL A 14 13.44 -5.94 -9.93
N GLY A 15 13.80 -6.67 -11.00
CA GLY A 15 14.87 -7.67 -10.94
C GLY A 15 14.54 -8.79 -9.95
N PRO A 16 15.42 -9.13 -8.99
CA PRO A 16 15.20 -10.21 -8.02
C PRO A 16 14.38 -9.78 -6.79
N VAL A 17 13.87 -8.55 -6.78
CA VAL A 17 13.22 -7.93 -5.62
C VAL A 17 11.76 -7.71 -5.92
N THR A 18 10.89 -8.18 -5.03
CA THR A 18 9.46 -7.86 -5.05
C THR A 18 9.14 -6.89 -3.93
N VAL A 19 8.49 -5.79 -4.31
CA VAL A 19 7.98 -4.77 -3.41
C VAL A 19 6.46 -4.84 -3.41
N THR A 20 5.88 -4.98 -2.22
CA THR A 20 4.43 -4.90 -2.02
C THR A 20 4.11 -3.68 -1.17
N VAL A 21 3.09 -2.93 -1.60
CA VAL A 21 2.60 -1.71 -0.96
C VAL A 21 1.13 -1.90 -0.64
N GLU A 22 0.75 -1.65 0.61
CA GLU A 22 -0.63 -1.58 1.06
C GLU A 22 -0.91 -0.19 1.63
N LEU A 23 -2.00 0.42 1.18
CA LEU A 23 -2.39 1.79 1.51
C LEU A 23 -3.80 1.80 2.10
N ARG A 24 -3.93 2.48 3.25
CA ARG A 24 -5.23 2.78 3.86
C ARG A 24 -5.28 4.26 4.21
N SER A 25 -6.29 4.95 3.68
CA SER A 25 -6.53 6.37 3.96
C SER A 25 -7.94 6.52 4.51
N VAL A 26 -8.09 6.86 5.79
CA VAL A 26 -9.40 6.91 6.48
C VAL A 26 -9.98 8.32 6.60
N ASN A 27 -9.19 9.35 6.25
CA ASN A 27 -9.58 10.77 6.18
C ASN A 27 -8.41 11.60 5.58
N HIS A 28 -8.63 12.87 5.20
CA HIS A 28 -7.60 13.76 4.64
C HIS A 28 -6.38 14.02 5.56
N ARG A 29 -6.43 13.56 6.82
CA ARG A 29 -5.44 13.78 7.87
C ARG A 29 -4.63 12.53 8.24
N PHE A 30 -5.08 11.34 7.86
CA PHE A 30 -4.48 10.07 8.29
C PHE A 30 -4.25 9.15 7.10
N LEU A 31 -2.97 8.96 6.76
CA LEU A 31 -2.48 8.02 5.75
C LEU A 31 -1.62 6.97 6.45
N ASP A 32 -1.96 5.70 6.25
CA ASP A 32 -1.19 4.55 6.72
C ASP A 32 -0.63 3.78 5.50
N VAL A 33 0.69 3.53 5.52
CA VAL A 33 1.44 2.93 4.41
C VAL A 33 2.28 1.77 4.92
N GLY A 34 1.95 0.56 4.49
CA GLY A 34 2.74 -0.64 4.72
C GLY A 34 3.61 -0.95 3.50
N LEU A 35 4.92 -1.11 3.72
CA LEU A 35 5.88 -1.56 2.70
C LEU A 35 6.47 -2.90 3.12
N LYS A 36 6.40 -3.88 2.22
CA LYS A 36 7.10 -5.16 2.39
C LYS A 36 8.08 -5.36 1.25
N LEU A 37 9.31 -5.68 1.62
CA LEU A 37 10.38 -6.05 0.70
C LEU A 37 10.67 -7.54 0.88
N SER A 38 10.46 -8.32 -0.17
CA SER A 38 10.90 -9.71 -0.22
C SER A 38 12.02 -9.81 -1.25
N GLY A 39 13.23 -10.09 -0.78
CA GLY A 39 14.39 -10.42 -1.60
C GLY A 39 14.65 -11.92 -1.55
N SER A 40 15.12 -12.46 -2.69
CA SER A 40 15.58 -13.86 -2.80
C SER A 40 16.98 -14.01 -2.23
#